data_AF-W9S8V5-F1
#
_entry.id   AF-W9S8V5-F1
#
_cell.length_a   1.000
_cell.length_b   1.000
_cell.length_c   1.000
_cell.angle_alpha   90.00
_cell.angle_beta   90.00
_cell.angle_gamma   90.00
#
_symmetry.space_group_name_H-M   'P 1'
#
loop_
_entity.id
_entity.type
_entity.pdbx_description
1 polymer ?
#
loop_
_entity_poly.entity_id
_entity_poly.type
_entity_poly.pdbx_seq_one_letter_code
_entity_poly.pdbx_strand_id
1 'polypeptide(L)'
;MADSICRALRDGALEGEHAPALTIKDNIASPFGFDVFSHVLSQLSSNILAGKSQSRGLVLVAFRRSPSFYVDFLKRKGVDISSSHKWIQILDCYSDPLGWKDGFSLETSNVASSCKNVKDVHKLLSTIIELGQGLVGQGKVRFSAAIDSVSEMVRHASVSSVSGLLSNLRSHDQVSSIFWLLHSDLHEDRVTAAFEYLSTMVASVEPLNQFGNGQRSNMNTFPLLEQSFAKGKFHVRFKRRNGRVRVACEEVRVEQSDVNFTSVSSDNGMINEGLIPKVQFNLQLSEKERIDRANVVLPFEHQGNGKPIQIYDGRRSLMDTKNEITSVSTGKSETNDSSKGEIIYFRDSEDEMPDSDEDPDYDLDI
;
A
#
# COMPACT_ATOMS: atom_id res chain seq x y z
N MET A 1 5.46 4.00 -7.70
CA MET A 1 4.28 3.46 -6.97
C MET A 1 3.38 4.58 -6.49
N ALA A 2 3.92 5.76 -6.17
CA ALA A 2 3.17 7.02 -6.21
C ALA A 2 2.30 7.17 -7.48
N ASP A 3 2.85 6.81 -8.65
CA ASP A 3 2.10 6.74 -9.91
C ASP A 3 0.86 5.85 -9.86
N SER A 4 0.90 4.72 -9.12
CA SER A 4 -0.26 3.84 -9.00
C SER A 4 -1.36 4.44 -8.13
N ILE A 5 -1.01 5.28 -7.15
CA ILE A 5 -1.99 6.09 -6.40
C ILE A 5 -2.64 7.10 -7.35
N CYS A 6 -1.83 7.86 -8.08
CA CYS A 6 -2.32 8.88 -9.01
C CYS A 6 -3.19 8.27 -10.13
N ARG A 7 -2.86 7.07 -10.60
CA ARG A 7 -3.70 6.31 -11.56
C ARG A 7 -5.03 5.89 -10.92
N ALA A 8 -5.02 5.35 -9.72
CA ALA A 8 -6.26 4.96 -9.03
C ALA A 8 -7.19 6.15 -8.77
N LEU A 9 -6.65 7.30 -8.37
CA LEU A 9 -7.43 8.53 -8.16
C LEU A 9 -7.94 9.13 -9.48
N ARG A 10 -7.21 8.95 -10.59
CA ARG A 10 -7.61 9.36 -11.93
C ARG A 10 -8.74 8.49 -12.49
N ASP A 11 -8.63 7.17 -12.34
CA ASP A 11 -9.59 6.20 -12.87
C ASP A 11 -10.92 6.27 -12.10
N GLY A 12 -10.85 6.59 -10.80
CA GLY A 12 -12.00 6.95 -9.99
C GLY A 12 -12.92 5.80 -9.61
N ALA A 13 -14.19 6.12 -9.33
CA ALA A 13 -15.21 5.18 -8.89
C ALA A 13 -15.75 4.36 -10.06
N LEU A 14 -15.97 3.05 -9.84
CA LEU A 14 -16.78 2.26 -10.76
C LEU A 14 -18.27 2.37 -10.40
N GLU A 15 -19.15 2.04 -11.35
CA GLU A 15 -20.59 2.06 -11.12
C GLU A 15 -20.97 1.09 -9.99
N GLY A 16 -21.73 1.57 -9.00
CA GLY A 16 -22.17 0.80 -7.84
C GLY A 16 -21.13 0.64 -6.72
N GLU A 17 -19.91 1.17 -6.87
CA GLU A 17 -18.87 1.12 -5.83
C GLU A 17 -18.65 2.49 -5.17
N HIS A 18 -18.12 2.46 -3.94
CA HIS A 18 -17.63 3.67 -3.28
C HIS A 18 -16.41 4.24 -3.99
N ALA A 19 -16.29 5.57 -3.99
CA ALA A 19 -15.15 6.25 -4.56
C ALA A 19 -13.83 5.81 -3.88
N PRO A 20 -12.75 5.61 -4.67
CA PRO A 20 -11.43 5.37 -4.13
C PRO A 20 -11.02 6.52 -3.20
N ALA A 21 -10.54 6.13 -2.03
CA ALA A 21 -10.13 7.01 -0.96
C ALA A 21 -8.66 6.79 -0.60
N LEU A 22 -7.88 7.88 -0.54
CA LEU A 22 -6.49 7.88 -0.11
C LEU A 22 -6.33 8.65 1.21
N THR A 23 -5.83 7.97 2.24
CA THR A 23 -5.25 8.65 3.41
C THR A 23 -3.75 8.80 3.21
N ILE A 24 -3.26 10.04 3.25
CA ILE A 24 -1.84 10.37 3.39
C ILE A 24 -1.59 10.59 4.88
N LYS A 25 -0.69 9.82 5.45
CA LYS A 25 -0.34 9.80 6.86
C LYS A 25 1.08 10.31 7.03
N ASP A 26 1.26 11.29 7.90
CA ASP A 26 2.57 11.75 8.33
C ASP A 26 2.65 11.83 9.86
N ASN A 27 3.83 12.22 10.34
CA ASN A 27 4.15 12.37 11.75
C ASN A 27 5.15 13.53 11.89
N ILE A 28 5.33 14.04 13.11
CA ILE A 28 6.31 15.10 13.41
C ILE A 28 7.76 14.76 13.02
N ALA A 29 8.15 13.49 13.05
CA ALA A 29 9.51 13.07 12.71
C ALA A 29 9.77 13.07 11.19
N SER A 30 8.72 13.01 10.36
CA SER A 30 8.77 13.10 8.90
C SER A 30 7.60 13.94 8.37
N PRO A 31 7.67 15.27 8.48
CA PRO A 31 6.57 16.19 8.19
C PRO A 31 6.35 16.43 6.67
N PHE A 32 6.66 15.45 5.82
CA PHE A 32 6.54 15.56 4.36
C PHE A 32 5.16 15.17 3.83
N GLY A 33 4.18 14.89 4.70
CA GLY A 33 2.84 14.51 4.27
C GLY A 33 2.17 15.59 3.42
N PHE A 34 2.42 16.86 3.73
CA PHE A 34 1.95 17.97 2.91
C PHE A 34 2.60 17.99 1.52
N ASP A 35 3.90 17.74 1.43
CA ASP A 35 4.60 17.72 0.14
C ASP A 35 4.08 16.59 -0.75
N VAL A 36 3.83 15.41 -0.17
CA VAL A 36 3.18 14.29 -0.87
C VAL A 36 1.75 14.66 -1.28
N PHE A 37 0.97 15.30 -0.40
CA PHE A 37 -0.36 15.78 -0.71
C PHE A 37 -0.34 16.77 -1.88
N SER A 38 0.57 17.74 -1.85
CA SER A 38 0.80 18.72 -2.91
C SER A 38 1.19 18.06 -4.24
N HIS A 39 2.04 17.04 -4.21
CA HIS A 39 2.40 16.26 -5.40
C HIS A 39 1.17 15.55 -5.99
N VAL A 40 0.38 14.84 -5.17
CA VAL A 40 -0.84 14.15 -5.61
C VAL A 40 -1.87 15.15 -6.16
N LEU A 41 -2.06 16.28 -5.48
CA LEU A 41 -2.95 17.36 -5.89
C LEU A 41 -2.55 17.92 -7.27
N SER A 42 -1.25 18.20 -7.48
CA SER A 42 -0.72 18.69 -8.75
C SER A 42 -0.93 17.67 -9.88
N GLN A 43 -0.65 16.39 -9.62
CA GLN A 43 -0.80 15.34 -10.63
C GLN A 43 -2.27 15.11 -10.99
N LEU A 44 -3.18 15.09 -10.02
CA LEU A 44 -4.62 14.98 -10.27
C LEU A 44 -5.13 16.17 -11.06
N SER A 45 -4.72 17.38 -10.70
CA SER A 45 -5.06 18.62 -11.41
C SER A 45 -4.63 18.57 -12.88
N SER A 46 -3.39 18.15 -13.14
CA SER A 46 -2.87 17.95 -14.50
C SER A 46 -3.69 16.90 -15.27
N ASN A 47 -4.08 15.80 -14.63
CA ASN A 47 -4.89 14.75 -15.25
C ASN A 47 -6.32 15.22 -15.59
N ILE A 48 -6.93 16.05 -14.73
CA ILE A 48 -8.26 16.64 -14.96
C ILE A 48 -8.20 17.60 -16.15
N LEU A 49 -7.22 18.50 -16.18
CA LEU A 49 -7.02 19.44 -17.28
C LEU A 49 -6.71 18.76 -18.61
N ALA A 50 -5.93 17.68 -18.58
CA ALA A 50 -5.66 16.86 -19.76
C ALA A 50 -6.88 16.00 -20.20
N GLY A 51 -7.99 16.02 -19.45
CA GLY A 51 -9.18 15.22 -19.73
C GLY A 51 -8.96 13.71 -19.61
N LYS A 52 -7.89 13.28 -18.94
CA LYS A 52 -7.54 11.87 -18.70
C LYS A 52 -8.20 11.31 -17.44
N SER A 53 -8.63 12.20 -16.54
CA SER A 53 -9.33 11.83 -15.31
C SER A 53 -10.81 11.56 -15.59
N GLN A 54 -11.39 10.62 -14.83
CA GLN A 54 -12.84 10.46 -14.78
C GLN A 54 -13.52 11.72 -14.20
N SER A 55 -12.85 12.40 -13.26
CA SER A 55 -13.29 13.68 -12.74
C SER A 55 -13.06 14.83 -13.72
N ARG A 56 -14.05 15.73 -13.83
CA ARG A 56 -13.95 17.01 -14.57
C ARG A 56 -13.77 18.22 -13.68
N GLY A 57 -14.04 18.05 -12.38
CA GLY A 57 -13.89 19.08 -11.37
C GLY A 57 -13.12 18.59 -10.15
N LEU A 58 -12.55 19.53 -9.40
CA LEU A 58 -11.86 19.31 -8.14
C LEU A 58 -12.40 20.28 -7.08
N VAL A 59 -12.87 19.75 -5.95
CA VAL A 59 -13.20 20.53 -4.77
C VAL A 59 -12.10 20.34 -3.73
N LEU A 60 -11.40 21.42 -3.38
CA LEU A 60 -10.34 21.42 -2.38
C LEU A 60 -10.84 22.09 -1.10
N VAL A 61 -10.79 21.38 0.03
CA VAL A 61 -11.12 21.93 1.35
C VAL A 61 -9.82 22.31 2.04
N ALA A 62 -9.70 23.60 2.39
CA ALA A 62 -8.49 24.22 2.91
C ALA A 62 -8.62 24.54 4.40
N PHE A 63 -8.04 23.70 5.27
CA PHE A 63 -7.92 23.87 6.72
C PHE A 63 -6.53 24.31 7.17
N ARG A 64 -5.48 23.93 6.45
CA ARG A 64 -4.09 24.12 6.87
C ARG A 64 -3.44 25.35 6.28
N ARG A 65 -3.84 25.75 5.06
CA ARG A 65 -3.29 26.89 4.32
C ARG A 65 -4.43 27.75 3.77
N SER A 66 -4.14 29.03 3.50
CA SER A 66 -5.10 29.91 2.86
C SER A 66 -5.41 29.47 1.42
N PRO A 67 -6.60 29.77 0.88
CA PRO A 67 -6.93 29.48 -0.52
C PRO A 67 -5.93 30.08 -1.53
N SER A 68 -5.40 31.28 -1.24
CA SER A 68 -4.39 31.94 -2.07
C SER A 68 -3.12 31.10 -2.26
N PHE A 69 -2.69 30.38 -1.21
CA PHE A 69 -1.55 29.50 -1.27
C PHE A 69 -1.72 28.41 -2.34
N TYR A 70 -2.90 27.78 -2.40
CA TYR A 70 -3.17 26.71 -3.36
C TYR A 70 -3.27 27.23 -4.79
N VAL A 71 -3.85 28.43 -4.97
CA VAL A 71 -3.87 29.10 -6.28
C VAL A 71 -2.46 29.37 -6.78
N ASP A 72 -1.60 29.95 -5.94
CA ASP A 72 -0.21 30.24 -6.30
C ASP A 72 0.64 28.97 -6.46
N PHE A 73 0.37 27.93 -5.67
CA PHE A 73 1.00 26.62 -5.79
C PHE A 73 0.72 25.99 -7.16
N LEU A 74 -0.56 25.93 -7.57
CA LEU A 74 -0.95 25.35 -8.86
C LEU A 74 -0.39 26.17 -10.03
N LYS A 75 -0.41 27.50 -9.94
CA LYS A 75 0.23 28.37 -10.94
C LYS A 75 1.72 28.06 -11.11
N ARG A 76 2.47 27.90 -10.01
CA ARG A 76 3.89 27.53 -10.05
C ARG A 76 4.13 26.16 -10.67
N LYS A 77 3.19 25.23 -10.56
CA LYS A 77 3.23 23.91 -11.21
C LYS A 77 2.75 23.92 -12.67
N GLY A 78 2.51 25.09 -13.26
CA GLY A 78 2.09 25.23 -14.65
C GLY A 78 0.60 24.97 -14.88
N VAL A 79 -0.20 24.96 -13.82
CA VAL A 79 -1.66 24.78 -13.88
C VAL A 79 -2.32 26.16 -13.83
N ASP A 80 -2.76 26.65 -14.99
CA ASP A 80 -3.41 27.95 -15.08
C ASP A 80 -4.91 27.88 -14.70
N ILE A 81 -5.22 28.38 -13.51
CA ILE A 81 -6.58 28.46 -12.97
C ILE A 81 -7.41 29.56 -13.67
N SER A 82 -6.76 30.51 -14.36
CA SER A 82 -7.42 31.64 -15.02
C SER A 82 -8.06 31.28 -16.36
N SER A 83 -7.71 30.12 -16.95
CA SER A 83 -8.14 29.75 -18.29
C SER A 83 -9.49 29.03 -18.29
N SER A 84 -10.53 29.80 -18.61
CA SER A 84 -11.78 29.41 -19.28
C SER A 84 -12.78 28.46 -18.63
N HIS A 85 -12.43 27.50 -17.78
CA HIS A 85 -13.42 26.65 -17.08
C HIS A 85 -13.04 26.59 -15.60
N LYS A 86 -13.95 27.00 -14.70
CA LYS A 86 -13.79 26.79 -13.26
C LYS A 86 -13.81 25.27 -13.04
N TRP A 87 -12.69 24.59 -13.20
CA TRP A 87 -12.55 23.16 -12.96
C TRP A 87 -12.18 22.90 -11.48
N ILE A 88 -11.79 23.94 -10.75
CA ILE A 88 -11.45 23.88 -9.33
C ILE A 88 -12.31 24.85 -8.52
N GLN A 89 -12.78 24.40 -7.36
CA GLN A 89 -13.36 25.23 -6.29
C GLN A 89 -12.61 24.96 -5.00
N ILE A 90 -12.28 26.02 -4.26
CA ILE A 90 -11.58 25.93 -2.98
C ILE A 90 -12.54 26.38 -1.88
N LEU A 91 -12.80 25.51 -0.91
CA LEU A 91 -13.56 25.84 0.29
C LEU A 91 -12.58 26.30 1.38
N ASP A 92 -12.63 27.58 1.73
CA ASP A 92 -11.83 28.20 2.77
C ASP A 92 -12.39 27.85 4.16
N CYS A 93 -11.74 26.92 4.82
CA CYS A 93 -11.94 26.59 6.23
C CYS A 93 -10.76 27.07 7.11
N TYR A 94 -9.82 27.84 6.56
CA TYR A 94 -8.60 28.28 7.24
C TYR A 94 -8.77 29.69 7.82
N SER A 95 -9.35 30.62 7.05
CA SER A 95 -9.40 32.04 7.42
C SER A 95 -10.32 32.35 8.60
N ASP A 96 -11.40 31.58 8.74
CA ASP A 96 -12.38 31.71 9.83
C ASP A 96 -13.16 30.39 10.08
N PRO A 97 -12.52 29.32 10.61
CA PRO A 97 -13.14 28.01 10.78
C PRO A 97 -14.38 27.99 11.70
N LEU A 98 -14.50 28.98 12.60
CA LEU A 98 -15.58 29.07 13.58
C LEU A 98 -16.56 30.21 13.30
N GLY A 99 -16.35 30.98 12.21
CA GLY A 99 -17.28 32.03 11.80
C GLY A 99 -17.31 33.24 12.72
N TRP A 100 -16.22 33.53 13.42
CA TRP A 100 -16.17 34.63 14.39
C TRP A 100 -16.13 36.01 13.72
N LYS A 101 -15.82 36.08 12.43
CA LYS A 101 -15.71 37.33 11.66
C LYS A 101 -17.01 37.70 10.93
N ASP A 102 -18.15 37.12 11.33
CA ASP A 102 -19.46 37.46 10.76
C ASP A 102 -19.74 38.97 10.90
N GLY A 103 -19.54 39.70 9.79
CA GLY A 103 -19.62 41.17 9.73
C GLY A 103 -18.56 41.82 8.83
N PHE A 104 -17.41 41.18 8.61
CA PHE A 104 -16.38 41.66 7.69
C PHE A 104 -16.40 40.80 6.42
N SER A 105 -17.10 41.29 5.38
CA SER A 105 -17.08 40.70 4.04
C SER A 105 -15.66 40.75 3.47
N LEU A 106 -14.87 39.71 3.69
CA LEU A 106 -13.63 39.53 2.95
C LEU A 106 -14.00 39.06 1.54
N GLU A 107 -13.75 39.91 0.54
CA GLU A 107 -13.96 39.60 -0.86
C GLU A 107 -13.29 38.27 -1.21
N THR A 108 -14.11 37.25 -1.37
CA THR A 108 -13.67 35.90 -1.71
C THR A 108 -13.56 35.84 -3.22
N SER A 109 -12.37 35.48 -3.72
CA SER A 109 -12.13 35.33 -5.16
C SER A 109 -13.16 34.36 -5.77
N ASN A 110 -13.48 34.49 -7.06
CA ASN A 110 -14.44 33.65 -7.80
C ASN A 110 -14.21 32.12 -7.76
N VAL A 111 -13.07 31.69 -7.20
CA VAL A 111 -12.58 30.30 -7.07
C VAL A 111 -12.70 29.80 -5.62
N ALA A 112 -12.81 30.70 -4.64
CA ALA A 112 -12.81 30.35 -3.22
C ALA A 112 -14.16 30.70 -2.57
N SER A 113 -14.80 29.75 -1.90
CA SER A 113 -15.98 29.97 -1.07
C SER A 113 -15.58 29.86 0.41
N SER A 114 -16.20 30.65 1.30
CA SER A 114 -15.88 30.60 2.73
C SER A 114 -16.79 29.64 3.49
N CYS A 115 -16.20 28.78 4.33
CA CYS A 115 -16.93 27.95 5.28
C CYS A 115 -17.02 28.65 6.62
N LYS A 116 -18.24 29.01 7.04
CA LYS A 116 -18.46 29.78 8.27
C LYS A 116 -18.46 28.94 9.56
N ASN A 117 -18.68 27.63 9.49
CA ASN A 117 -18.75 26.81 10.69
C ASN A 117 -18.34 25.38 10.39
N VAL A 118 -17.10 25.04 10.73
CA VAL A 118 -16.53 23.71 10.55
C VAL A 118 -17.12 22.68 11.53
N LYS A 119 -17.67 23.12 12.67
CA LYS A 119 -18.30 22.20 13.64
C LYS A 119 -19.56 21.54 13.05
N ASP A 120 -20.26 22.26 12.18
CA ASP A 120 -21.40 21.72 11.47
C ASP A 120 -20.93 20.92 10.24
N VAL A 121 -20.55 19.67 10.52
CA VAL A 121 -20.06 18.72 9.53
C VAL A 121 -21.11 18.42 8.45
N HIS A 122 -22.40 18.48 8.78
CA HIS A 122 -23.47 18.25 7.80
C HIS A 122 -23.55 19.40 6.79
N LYS A 123 -23.49 20.63 7.28
CA LYS A 123 -23.43 21.81 6.39
C LYS A 123 -22.16 21.82 5.55
N LEU A 124 -21.02 21.41 6.11
CA LEU A 124 -19.77 21.27 5.39
C LEU A 124 -19.90 20.24 4.24
N LEU A 125 -20.48 19.08 4.51
CA LEU A 125 -20.76 18.05 3.51
C LEU A 125 -21.64 18.60 2.38
N SER A 126 -22.77 19.24 2.71
CA SER A 126 -23.66 19.85 1.71
C SER A 126 -22.94 20.89 0.86
N THR A 127 -22.13 21.75 1.48
CA THR A 127 -21.36 22.80 0.78
C THR A 127 -20.37 22.18 -0.20
N ILE A 128 -19.65 21.11 0.18
CA ILE A 128 -18.72 20.40 -0.71
C ILE A 128 -19.45 19.82 -1.92
N ILE A 129 -20.61 19.20 -1.68
CA ILE A 129 -21.43 18.60 -2.74
C ILE A 129 -21.98 19.67 -3.68
N GLU A 130 -22.53 20.77 -3.14
CA GLU A 130 -23.05 21.89 -3.93
C GLU A 130 -21.96 22.53 -4.82
N LEU A 131 -20.75 22.72 -4.28
CA LEU A 131 -19.60 23.21 -5.07
C LEU A 131 -19.21 22.22 -6.16
N GLY A 132 -19.18 20.92 -5.85
CA GLY A 132 -18.89 19.87 -6.82
C GLY A 132 -19.94 19.76 -7.93
N GLN A 133 -21.21 19.90 -7.57
CA GLN A 133 -22.33 19.95 -8.52
C GLN A 133 -22.28 21.20 -9.40
N GLY A 134 -21.91 22.35 -8.82
CA GLY A 134 -21.69 23.59 -9.57
C GLY A 134 -20.56 23.50 -10.58
N LEU A 135 -19.53 22.69 -10.30
CA LEU A 135 -18.41 22.41 -11.21
C LEU A 135 -18.80 21.52 -12.39
N VAL A 136 -19.60 20.50 -12.11
CA VAL A 136 -19.82 19.37 -13.02
C VAL A 136 -21.16 19.43 -13.75
N GLY A 137 -22.10 20.21 -13.22
CA GLY A 137 -23.46 20.30 -13.72
C GLY A 137 -24.29 19.05 -13.41
N GLN A 138 -25.50 18.99 -14.00
CA GLN A 138 -26.33 17.79 -13.92
C GLN A 138 -25.93 16.81 -15.03
N GLY A 139 -25.45 15.62 -14.64
CA GLY A 139 -25.06 14.57 -15.57
C GLY A 139 -24.27 13.44 -14.91
N LYS A 140 -23.78 12.50 -15.73
CA LYS A 140 -22.92 11.38 -15.31
C LYS A 140 -21.47 11.78 -15.02
N VAL A 141 -21.15 13.06 -15.18
CA VAL A 141 -19.81 13.57 -14.96
C VAL A 141 -19.57 13.62 -13.45
N ARG A 142 -18.32 13.41 -13.02
CA ARG A 142 -17.94 13.35 -11.60
C ARG A 142 -16.91 14.43 -11.23
N PHE A 143 -16.78 14.72 -9.94
CA PHE A 143 -15.71 15.56 -9.38
C PHE A 143 -14.85 14.78 -8.38
N SER A 144 -13.64 15.23 -8.14
CA SER A 144 -12.78 14.73 -7.06
C SER A 144 -12.81 15.67 -5.87
N ALA A 145 -12.66 15.12 -4.67
CA ALA A 145 -12.57 15.90 -3.43
C ALA A 145 -11.18 15.75 -2.80
N ALA A 146 -10.58 16.85 -2.36
CA ALA A 146 -9.31 16.88 -1.67
C ALA A 146 -9.48 17.62 -0.34
N ILE A 147 -9.03 17.02 0.76
CA ILE A 147 -9.08 17.66 2.09
C ILE A 147 -7.64 17.78 2.60
N ASP A 148 -7.17 19.01 2.80
CA ASP A 148 -5.76 19.24 3.11
C ASP A 148 -5.32 18.82 4.51
N SER A 149 -6.23 18.74 5.48
CA SER A 149 -5.98 18.23 6.82
C SER A 149 -7.28 17.83 7.52
N VAL A 150 -7.48 16.51 7.66
CA VAL A 150 -8.59 15.98 8.48
C VAL A 150 -8.30 16.15 9.97
N SER A 151 -7.02 16.25 10.36
CA SER A 151 -6.66 16.49 11.76
C SER A 151 -7.25 17.79 12.30
N GLU A 152 -7.30 18.84 11.49
CA GLU A 152 -7.92 20.11 11.89
C GLU A 152 -9.45 20.00 12.00
N MET A 153 -10.10 19.19 11.16
CA MET A 153 -11.54 18.91 11.30
C MET A 153 -11.86 18.22 12.63
N VAL A 154 -11.06 17.22 13.00
CA VAL A 154 -11.23 16.46 14.25
C VAL A 154 -10.99 17.33 15.49
N ARG A 155 -10.26 18.44 15.39
CA ARG A 155 -10.18 19.41 16.51
C ARG A 155 -11.51 20.09 16.82
N HIS A 156 -12.39 20.22 15.82
CA HIS A 156 -13.62 21.00 15.94
C HIS A 156 -14.89 20.14 15.95
N ALA A 157 -14.82 18.90 15.45
CA ALA A 157 -15.94 17.98 15.36
C ALA A 157 -15.55 16.57 15.84
N SER A 158 -16.55 15.76 16.19
CA SER A 158 -16.31 14.39 16.64
C SER A 158 -15.76 13.50 15.51
N VAL A 159 -14.92 12.52 15.87
CA VAL A 159 -14.36 11.54 14.92
C VAL A 159 -15.47 10.78 14.17
N SER A 160 -16.58 10.48 14.85
CA SER A 160 -17.74 9.82 14.22
C SER A 160 -18.39 10.70 13.16
N SER A 161 -18.56 12.00 13.44
CA SER A 161 -19.12 12.96 12.47
C SER A 161 -18.22 13.09 11.24
N VAL A 162 -16.91 13.24 11.45
CA VAL A 162 -15.91 13.34 10.38
C VAL A 162 -15.86 12.05 9.55
N SER A 163 -15.89 10.89 10.20
CA SER A 163 -15.96 9.59 9.54
C SER A 163 -17.23 9.46 8.70
N GLY A 164 -18.37 9.92 9.22
CA GLY A 164 -19.64 9.99 8.51
C GLY A 164 -19.55 10.88 7.26
N LEU A 165 -18.94 12.07 7.36
CA LEU A 165 -18.70 12.95 6.21
C LEU A 165 -17.85 12.25 5.13
N LEU A 166 -16.73 11.63 5.51
CA LEU A 166 -15.86 10.95 4.56
C LEU A 166 -16.57 9.76 3.91
N SER A 167 -17.33 8.99 4.68
CA SER A 167 -18.14 7.89 4.16
C SER A 167 -19.22 8.37 3.19
N ASN A 168 -19.94 9.44 3.54
CA ASN A 168 -21.00 10.01 2.70
C ASN A 168 -20.45 10.64 1.41
N LEU A 169 -19.26 11.28 1.46
CA LEU A 169 -18.60 11.74 0.24
C LEU A 169 -18.21 10.57 -0.65
N ARG A 170 -17.71 9.48 -0.08
CA ARG A 170 -17.31 8.28 -0.85
C ARG A 170 -18.49 7.54 -1.46
N SER A 171 -19.64 7.54 -0.81
CA SER A 171 -20.85 6.88 -1.31
C SER A 171 -21.64 7.73 -2.31
N HIS A 172 -21.25 8.99 -2.52
CA HIS A 172 -21.98 9.87 -3.43
C HIS A 172 -21.65 9.57 -4.90
N ASP A 173 -22.69 9.37 -5.72
CA ASP A 173 -22.58 8.99 -7.14
C ASP A 173 -21.75 9.93 -8.04
N GLN A 174 -21.65 11.21 -7.65
CA GLN A 174 -20.92 12.23 -8.41
C GLN A 174 -19.47 12.41 -7.95
N VAL A 175 -19.06 11.74 -6.87
CA VAL A 175 -17.67 11.77 -6.40
C VAL A 175 -16.88 10.66 -7.10
N SER A 176 -15.85 11.05 -7.85
CA SER A 176 -14.96 10.14 -8.56
C SER A 176 -13.88 9.59 -7.64
N SER A 177 -13.24 10.44 -6.86
CA SER A 177 -12.15 10.06 -5.97
C SER A 177 -11.99 11.07 -4.84
N ILE A 178 -11.47 10.61 -3.71
CA ILE A 178 -11.23 11.45 -2.54
C ILE A 178 -9.85 11.17 -1.94
N PHE A 179 -9.17 12.20 -1.47
CA PHE A 179 -7.94 12.03 -0.71
C PHE A 179 -7.77 13.09 0.35
N TRP A 180 -7.07 12.74 1.42
CA TRP A 180 -6.84 13.64 2.54
C TRP A 180 -5.52 13.38 3.27
N LEU A 181 -5.07 14.39 4.00
CA LEU A 181 -3.92 14.30 4.90
C LEU A 181 -4.39 14.08 6.36
N LEU A 182 -3.66 13.22 7.07
CA LEU A 182 -3.86 12.91 8.47
C LEU A 182 -2.50 12.92 9.20
N HIS A 183 -2.38 13.81 10.18
CA HIS A 183 -1.27 13.83 11.13
C HIS A 183 -1.49 12.77 12.20
N SER A 184 -0.77 11.65 12.13
CA SER A 184 -1.01 10.48 12.99
C SER A 184 -0.57 10.64 14.43
N ASP A 185 0.37 11.53 14.68
CA ASP A 185 0.89 11.89 16.00
C ASP A 185 -0.07 12.75 16.83
N LEU A 186 -1.06 13.38 16.20
CA LEU A 186 -2.06 14.20 16.87
C LEU A 186 -3.25 13.40 17.41
N HIS A 187 -3.41 12.14 17.01
CA HIS A 187 -4.60 11.34 17.30
C HIS A 187 -4.24 10.01 17.94
N GLU A 188 -5.18 9.46 18.71
CA GLU A 188 -5.06 8.09 19.20
C GLU A 188 -5.05 7.08 18.03
N ASP A 189 -4.39 5.94 18.23
CA ASP A 189 -4.29 4.88 17.22
C ASP A 189 -5.66 4.41 16.72
N ARG A 190 -6.69 4.43 17.58
CA ARG A 190 -8.06 4.06 17.22
C ARG A 190 -8.65 5.00 16.17
N VAL A 191 -8.40 6.29 16.31
CA VAL A 191 -8.88 7.32 15.38
C VAL A 191 -8.17 7.19 14.05
N THR A 192 -6.85 7.01 14.08
CA THR A 192 -6.04 6.77 12.89
C THR A 192 -6.50 5.50 12.15
N ALA A 193 -6.72 4.41 12.88
CA ALA A 193 -7.22 3.15 12.31
C ALA A 193 -8.62 3.29 11.69
N ALA A 194 -9.51 4.11 12.27
CA ALA A 194 -10.83 4.38 11.69
C ALA A 194 -10.74 5.05 10.31
N PHE A 195 -9.88 6.06 10.15
CA PHE A 195 -9.67 6.71 8.85
C PHE A 195 -8.94 5.81 7.84
N GLU A 196 -7.99 4.99 8.31
CA GLU A 196 -7.35 3.98 7.48
C GLU A 196 -8.36 2.92 6.99
N TYR A 197 -9.31 2.51 7.83
CA TYR A 197 -10.37 1.56 7.47
C TYR A 197 -11.32 2.11 6.39
N LEU A 198 -11.62 3.42 6.45
CA LEU A 198 -12.39 4.12 5.42
C LEU A 198 -11.60 4.29 4.11
N SER A 199 -10.29 4.05 4.09
CA SER A 199 -9.47 4.29 2.92
C SER A 199 -9.29 3.04 2.08
N THR A 200 -9.34 3.21 0.76
CA THR A 200 -8.90 2.15 -0.17
C THR A 200 -7.37 2.09 -0.29
N MET A 201 -6.72 3.22 -0.05
CA MET A 201 -5.28 3.40 -0.14
C MET A 201 -4.78 4.14 1.10
N VAL A 202 -3.71 3.66 1.70
CA VAL A 202 -3.04 4.35 2.81
C VAL A 202 -1.59 4.55 2.45
N ALA A 203 -1.13 5.79 2.46
CA ALA A 203 0.25 6.17 2.20
C ALA A 203 0.84 6.73 3.50
N SER A 204 1.78 6.04 4.15
CA SER A 204 2.51 6.57 5.30
C SER A 204 3.88 7.09 4.88
N VAL A 205 4.21 8.27 5.39
CA VAL A 205 5.54 8.84 5.32
C VAL A 205 6.23 8.58 6.65
N GLU A 206 7.35 7.88 6.61
CA GLU A 206 8.16 7.54 7.78
C GLU A 206 9.57 8.14 7.65
N PRO A 207 10.21 8.54 8.76
CA PRO A 207 11.57 9.03 8.72
C PRO A 207 12.53 7.93 8.28
N LEU A 208 13.55 8.29 7.50
CA LEU A 208 14.62 7.37 7.15
C LEU A 208 15.56 7.19 8.37
N ASN A 209 15.23 6.26 9.27
CA ASN A 209 16.09 5.93 10.40
C ASN A 209 17.40 5.29 9.88
N GLN A 210 18.49 6.05 9.85
CA GLN A 210 19.83 5.55 9.52
C GLN A 210 20.59 4.95 10.73
N PHE A 211 19.97 4.83 11.91
CA PHE A 211 20.61 4.26 13.08
C PHE A 211 20.52 2.73 13.10
N GLY A 212 21.12 2.09 12.09
CA GLY A 212 21.49 0.69 12.13
C GLY A 212 22.92 0.56 12.69
N ASN A 213 23.05 -0.18 13.79
CA ASN A 213 24.30 -0.69 14.39
C ASN A 213 24.97 0.21 15.44
N GLY A 214 24.54 0.09 16.70
CA GLY A 214 25.39 0.04 17.93
C GLY A 214 26.42 1.13 18.23
N GLN A 215 26.63 2.14 17.39
CA GLN A 215 27.61 3.20 17.58
C GLN A 215 26.90 4.42 18.16
N ARG A 216 27.13 4.64 19.46
CA ARG A 216 27.03 5.95 20.11
C ARG A 216 27.91 6.92 19.32
N SER A 217 27.35 7.60 18.33
CA SER A 217 28.12 8.52 17.49
C SER A 217 28.07 9.92 18.10
N ASN A 218 29.26 10.50 18.24
CA ASN A 218 29.54 11.81 18.81
C ASN A 218 28.74 12.92 18.11
N MET A 219 28.19 13.85 18.91
CA MET A 219 27.37 15.00 18.52
C MET A 219 28.10 16.10 17.71
N ASN A 220 29.06 15.80 16.83
CA ASN A 220 29.87 16.85 16.18
C ASN A 220 30.04 16.70 14.65
N THR A 221 29.00 16.30 13.90
CA THR A 221 29.05 16.36 12.42
C THR A 221 27.78 17.00 11.84
N PHE A 222 27.70 18.32 11.95
CA PHE A 222 26.51 19.12 11.58
C PHE A 222 26.25 19.42 10.08
N PRO A 223 27.12 19.12 9.08
CA PRO A 223 26.76 19.37 7.67
C PRO A 223 26.21 18.15 6.90
N LEU A 224 26.24 16.93 7.45
CA LEU A 224 25.66 15.73 6.78
C LEU A 224 24.16 15.53 7.09
N LEU A 225 23.65 16.30 8.04
CA LEU A 225 22.30 16.17 8.59
C LEU A 225 21.24 16.79 7.65
N GLU A 226 21.57 17.88 6.95
CA GLU A 226 20.67 18.58 6.02
C GLU A 226 20.20 17.71 4.84
N GLN A 227 21.08 16.86 4.29
CA GLN A 227 20.71 15.94 3.20
C GLN A 227 19.88 14.74 3.67
N SER A 228 19.85 14.49 4.98
CA SER A 228 19.11 13.38 5.60
C SER A 228 17.69 13.80 5.99
N PHE A 229 17.46 15.09 6.27
CA PHE A 229 16.14 15.66 6.51
C PHE A 229 15.30 15.84 5.24
N ALA A 230 15.88 15.66 4.06
CA ALA A 230 15.13 15.71 2.81
C ALA A 230 14.61 14.33 2.37
N LYS A 231 14.90 13.26 3.11
CA LYS A 231 14.63 11.88 2.70
C LYS A 231 13.74 11.14 3.71
N GLY A 232 12.72 10.46 3.21
CA GLY A 232 11.81 9.62 3.99
C GLY A 232 11.52 8.30 3.28
N LYS A 233 10.95 7.35 4.01
CA LYS A 233 10.34 6.15 3.42
C LYS A 233 8.86 6.40 3.20
N PHE A 234 8.38 5.97 2.05
CA PHE A 234 7.00 6.11 1.61
C PHE A 234 6.38 4.74 1.45
N HIS A 235 5.62 4.35 2.46
CA HIS A 235 4.94 3.06 2.49
C HIS A 235 3.52 3.24 1.97
N VAL A 236 3.15 2.46 0.96
CA VAL A 236 1.81 2.51 0.37
C VAL A 236 1.14 1.15 0.51
N ARG A 237 -0.08 1.15 1.03
CA ARG A 237 -0.97 0.00 1.12
C ARG A 237 -2.16 0.22 0.21
N PHE A 238 -2.40 -0.73 -0.69
CA PHE A 238 -3.55 -0.74 -1.60
C PHE A 238 -4.48 -1.89 -1.26
N LYS A 239 -5.70 -1.58 -0.82
CA LYS A 239 -6.75 -2.57 -0.62
C LYS A 239 -7.41 -2.88 -1.96
N ARG A 240 -7.39 -4.14 -2.37
CA ARG A 240 -8.12 -4.64 -3.55
C ARG A 240 -9.54 -5.03 -3.17
N ARG A 241 -10.41 -5.18 -4.18
CA ARG A 241 -11.81 -5.62 -4.03
C ARG A 241 -11.95 -6.99 -3.38
N ASN A 242 -11.01 -7.88 -3.65
CA ASN A 242 -10.96 -9.22 -3.06
C ASN A 242 -10.41 -9.23 -1.62
N GLY A 243 -10.31 -8.07 -0.96
CA GLY A 243 -9.77 -7.93 0.40
C GLY A 243 -8.25 -8.01 0.50
N ARG A 244 -7.53 -8.46 -0.55
CA ARG A 244 -6.06 -8.55 -0.52
C ARG A 244 -5.45 -7.15 -0.47
N VAL A 245 -4.45 -6.96 0.37
CA VAL A 245 -3.71 -5.70 0.50
C VAL A 245 -2.35 -5.85 -0.16
N ARG A 246 -2.05 -5.01 -1.17
CA ARG A 246 -0.70 -4.91 -1.75
C ARG A 246 0.08 -3.85 -0.99
N VAL A 247 1.24 -4.22 -0.47
CA VAL A 247 2.16 -3.30 0.22
C VAL A 247 3.33 -2.97 -0.70
N ALA A 248 3.75 -1.71 -0.66
CA ALA A 248 4.76 -1.10 -1.50
C ALA A 248 5.59 -0.13 -0.66
N CYS A 249 6.88 -0.01 -0.92
CA CYS A 249 7.76 0.95 -0.26
C CYS A 249 8.62 1.68 -1.30
N GLU A 250 8.67 3.00 -1.25
CA GLU A 250 9.55 3.85 -2.06
C GLU A 250 10.33 4.78 -1.13
N GLU A 251 11.49 5.25 -1.58
CA GLU A 251 12.16 6.38 -0.94
C GLU A 251 11.59 7.68 -1.51
N VAL A 252 11.24 8.61 -0.62
CA VAL A 252 10.83 9.96 -0.95
C VAL A 252 12.00 10.90 -0.70
N ARG A 253 12.28 11.75 -1.69
CA ARG A 253 13.16 12.92 -1.53
C ARG A 253 12.37 14.18 -1.79
N VAL A 254 12.38 15.10 -0.85
CA VAL A 254 11.74 16.42 -0.98
C VAL A 254 12.82 17.44 -1.30
N GLU A 255 12.79 17.98 -2.51
CA GLU A 255 13.73 19.01 -2.99
C GLU A 255 12.97 20.31 -3.24
N GLN A 256 13.19 21.34 -2.40
CA GLN A 256 12.78 22.76 -2.51
C GLN A 256 11.33 23.13 -2.93
N SER A 257 10.46 22.19 -3.31
CA SER A 257 9.01 22.27 -3.64
C SER A 257 8.55 21.09 -4.52
N ASP A 258 9.43 20.14 -4.86
CA ASP A 258 9.16 18.94 -5.65
C ASP A 258 9.48 17.66 -4.86
N VAL A 259 8.66 16.65 -5.08
CA VAL A 259 8.79 15.34 -4.43
C VAL A 259 9.21 14.33 -5.48
N ASN A 260 10.40 13.77 -5.30
CA ASN A 260 10.95 12.72 -6.13
C ASN A 260 10.81 11.37 -5.40
N PHE A 261 10.22 10.40 -6.09
CA PHE A 261 10.09 9.04 -5.59
C PHE A 261 11.13 8.16 -6.29
N THR A 262 12.05 7.59 -5.53
CA THR A 262 13.03 6.62 -6.02
C THR A 262 12.69 5.24 -5.45
N SER A 263 12.69 4.21 -6.30
CA SER A 263 12.57 2.83 -5.80
C SER A 263 13.74 2.55 -4.85
N VAL A 264 13.44 1.92 -3.71
CA VAL A 264 14.47 1.53 -2.73
C VAL A 264 15.48 0.63 -3.45
N SER A 265 16.70 1.11 -3.70
CA SER A 265 17.76 0.25 -4.23
C SER A 265 18.13 -0.74 -3.14
N SER A 266 17.98 -2.03 -3.40
CA SER A 266 18.27 -3.12 -2.46
C SER A 266 19.78 -3.32 -2.28
N ASP A 267 20.50 -2.28 -1.83
CA ASP A 267 21.94 -2.36 -1.51
C ASP A 267 22.21 -2.81 -0.07
N ASN A 268 21.15 -3.00 0.73
CA ASN A 268 21.21 -3.88 1.90
C ASN A 268 20.50 -5.18 1.52
N GLY A 269 21.27 -6.25 1.32
CA GLY A 269 20.82 -7.60 1.00
C GLY A 269 19.96 -8.26 2.09
N MET A 270 18.78 -7.71 2.33
CA MET A 270 17.66 -8.39 2.99
C MET A 270 16.47 -8.29 2.06
N ILE A 271 16.53 -9.18 1.09
CA ILE A 271 15.51 -9.47 0.10
C ILE A 271 14.20 -9.73 0.84
N ASN A 272 13.13 -9.05 0.42
CA ASN A 272 11.76 -9.53 0.57
C ASN A 272 11.63 -10.84 -0.24
N GLU A 273 12.27 -11.91 0.21
CA GLU A 273 11.89 -13.25 -0.19
C GLU A 273 10.57 -13.54 0.51
N GLY A 274 9.55 -13.77 -0.32
CA GLY A 274 8.24 -14.36 -0.05
C GLY A 274 7.83 -14.60 1.40
N LEU A 275 6.62 -14.13 1.71
CA LEU A 275 5.69 -14.70 2.69
C LEU A 275 5.39 -16.18 2.36
N ILE A 276 6.40 -17.03 2.41
CA ILE A 276 6.32 -18.49 2.43
C ILE A 276 7.18 -18.87 3.64
N PRO A 277 6.64 -19.60 4.63
CA PRO A 277 7.46 -20.08 5.73
C PRO A 277 8.55 -21.00 5.16
N LYS A 278 9.76 -20.44 4.98
CA LYS A 278 10.97 -21.20 4.65
C LYS A 278 11.36 -22.01 5.89
N VAL A 279 10.74 -23.17 6.06
CA VAL A 279 11.16 -24.15 7.05
C VAL A 279 12.40 -24.85 6.51
N GLN A 280 13.58 -24.39 6.94
CA GLN A 280 14.83 -25.06 6.65
C GLN A 280 14.96 -26.28 7.58
N PHE A 281 14.83 -27.48 7.03
CA PHE A 281 15.13 -28.70 7.75
C PHE A 281 16.56 -29.12 7.44
N ASN A 282 17.37 -29.29 8.48
CA ASN A 282 18.70 -29.86 8.34
C ASN A 282 18.54 -31.38 8.16
N LEU A 283 18.68 -31.86 6.92
CA LEU A 283 18.69 -33.30 6.58
C LEU A 283 19.99 -34.01 7.01
N GLN A 284 20.94 -33.27 7.58
CA GLN A 284 22.18 -33.87 8.05
C GLN A 284 21.92 -34.53 9.40
N LEU A 285 21.92 -35.86 9.41
CA LEU A 285 21.94 -36.64 10.64
C LEU A 285 23.16 -36.24 11.45
N SER A 286 22.96 -35.94 12.73
CA SER A 286 24.05 -35.75 13.66
C SER A 286 24.90 -37.03 13.76
N GLU A 287 26.16 -36.91 14.17
CA GLU A 287 27.06 -38.05 14.42
C GLU A 287 26.37 -39.11 15.32
N LYS A 288 25.60 -38.63 16.30
CA LYS A 288 24.83 -39.47 17.23
C LYS A 288 23.71 -40.24 16.53
N GLU A 289 22.91 -39.58 15.69
CA GLU A 289 21.83 -40.24 14.94
C GLU A 289 22.36 -41.22 13.89
N ARG A 290 23.55 -40.98 13.31
CA ARG A 290 24.21 -41.96 12.43
C ARG A 290 24.59 -43.22 13.17
N ILE A 291 25.15 -43.09 14.37
CA ILE A 291 25.51 -44.23 15.23
C ILE A 291 24.25 -44.98 15.66
N ASP A 292 23.21 -44.26 16.11
CA ASP A 292 21.96 -44.87 16.56
C ASP A 292 21.26 -45.60 15.41
N ARG A 293 21.23 -45.02 14.20
CA ARG A 293 20.69 -45.68 13.00
C ARG A 293 21.47 -46.94 12.62
N ALA A 294 22.79 -46.95 12.75
CA ALA A 294 23.61 -48.13 12.48
C ALA A 294 23.39 -49.25 13.50
N ASN A 295 22.98 -48.90 14.73
CA ASN A 295 22.68 -49.85 15.80
C ASN A 295 21.23 -50.35 15.80
N VAL A 296 20.36 -49.79 14.94
CA VAL A 296 18.97 -50.23 14.80
C VAL A 296 18.95 -51.55 14.02
N VAL A 297 18.75 -52.65 14.73
CA VAL A 297 18.49 -53.96 14.13
C VAL A 297 17.01 -54.03 13.75
N LEU A 298 16.72 -54.11 12.46
CA LEU A 298 15.35 -54.24 11.99
C LEU A 298 14.83 -55.67 12.25
N PRO A 299 13.59 -55.85 12.72
CA PRO A 299 13.05 -57.17 13.13
C PRO A 299 13.04 -58.26 12.03
N PHE A 300 13.23 -57.88 10.77
CA PHE A 300 13.14 -58.77 9.60
C PHE A 300 14.48 -59.00 8.89
N GLU A 301 15.56 -58.37 9.35
CA GLU A 301 16.91 -58.71 8.88
C GLU A 301 17.30 -60.06 9.49
N HIS A 302 17.15 -61.11 8.68
CA HIS A 302 17.60 -62.44 9.04
C HIS A 302 19.12 -62.40 9.20
N GLN A 303 19.61 -62.64 10.43
CA GLN A 303 21.03 -62.84 10.71
C GLN A 303 21.53 -64.13 10.04
N GLY A 304 21.81 -64.06 8.74
CA GLY A 304 22.39 -65.15 7.98
C GLY A 304 23.85 -65.36 8.38
N ASN A 305 24.28 -66.61 8.52
CA ASN A 305 25.63 -67.05 8.91
C ASN A 305 26.75 -66.74 7.87
N GLY A 306 26.78 -65.55 7.28
CA GLY A 306 27.86 -65.12 6.38
C GLY A 306 28.01 -65.92 5.08
N LYS A 307 27.00 -66.71 4.69
CA LYS A 307 26.94 -67.34 3.36
C LYS A 307 26.15 -66.45 2.41
N PRO A 308 26.60 -66.23 1.16
CA PRO A 308 25.85 -65.45 0.19
C PRO A 308 24.48 -66.11 -0.03
N ILE A 309 23.43 -65.33 0.20
CA ILE A 309 22.04 -65.79 0.08
C ILE A 309 21.76 -66.00 -1.41
N GLN A 310 21.55 -67.25 -1.82
CA GLN A 310 20.99 -67.55 -3.13
C GLN A 310 19.48 -67.33 -3.07
N ILE A 311 19.04 -66.12 -3.43
CA ILE A 311 17.63 -65.81 -3.63
C ILE A 311 17.22 -66.44 -4.97
N TYR A 312 16.35 -67.44 -4.91
CA TYR A 312 15.78 -68.06 -6.11
C TYR A 312 14.75 -67.11 -6.74
N ASP A 313 15.16 -66.32 -7.73
CA ASP A 313 14.31 -65.35 -8.46
C ASP A 313 13.61 -65.98 -9.68
N GLY A 314 13.49 -67.30 -9.78
CA GLY A 314 12.71 -67.97 -10.83
C GLY A 314 13.14 -67.74 -12.29
N ARG A 315 14.25 -67.02 -12.55
CA ARG A 315 14.79 -66.76 -13.89
C ARG A 315 15.87 -67.79 -14.23
N ARG A 316 15.75 -68.46 -15.38
CA ARG A 316 16.77 -69.38 -15.91
C ARG A 316 18.10 -68.63 -16.09
N SER A 317 19.19 -69.19 -15.57
CA SER A 317 20.53 -68.60 -15.69
C SER A 317 21.00 -68.60 -17.14
N LEU A 318 21.58 -67.46 -17.53
CA LEU A 318 21.92 -67.07 -18.89
C LEU A 318 23.32 -67.60 -19.26
N MET A 319 23.47 -68.93 -19.30
CA MET A 319 24.69 -69.60 -19.82
C MET A 319 24.47 -70.38 -21.11
N ASP A 320 23.27 -70.33 -21.68
CA ASP A 320 23.02 -70.86 -23.03
C ASP A 320 22.68 -69.73 -24.00
N THR A 321 23.51 -69.64 -25.03
CA THR A 321 23.27 -69.03 -26.35
C THR A 321 23.68 -67.56 -26.55
N LYS A 322 24.87 -67.44 -27.15
CA LYS A 322 25.41 -66.31 -27.92
C LYS A 322 24.43 -65.74 -28.96
N ASN A 323 24.71 -64.49 -29.36
CA ASN A 323 24.17 -63.68 -30.48
C ASN A 323 23.01 -62.78 -30.02
N GLU A 324 23.00 -61.43 -30.10
CA GLU A 324 23.83 -60.42 -30.76
C GLU A 324 23.57 -59.05 -30.07
N ILE A 325 24.64 -58.27 -29.83
CA ILE A 325 24.81 -56.83 -30.11
C ILE A 325 23.77 -55.84 -29.48
N THR A 326 24.07 -55.28 -28.31
CA THR A 326 24.68 -53.94 -28.04
C THR A 326 23.67 -52.81 -27.82
N SER A 327 23.53 -52.34 -26.57
CA SER A 327 23.16 -50.95 -26.27
C SER A 327 23.74 -50.49 -24.92
N VAL A 328 24.83 -49.73 -25.02
CA VAL A 328 25.23 -48.54 -24.25
C VAL A 328 24.94 -48.52 -22.73
N SER A 329 25.97 -48.72 -21.91
CA SER A 329 25.96 -48.36 -20.49
C SER A 329 26.58 -46.96 -20.27
N THR A 330 25.74 -46.13 -19.66
CA THR A 330 25.89 -44.79 -19.10
C THR A 330 27.22 -44.50 -18.39
N GLY A 331 27.73 -43.29 -18.63
CA GLY A 331 28.92 -42.73 -18.03
C GLY A 331 28.80 -42.45 -16.53
N LYS A 332 29.98 -42.46 -15.89
CA LYS A 332 30.24 -42.09 -14.50
C LYS A 332 29.82 -40.63 -14.25
N SER A 333 29.11 -40.36 -13.16
CA SER A 333 28.94 -39.01 -12.61
C SER A 333 29.69 -38.91 -11.29
N GLU A 334 30.48 -37.86 -11.19
CA GLU A 334 31.33 -37.50 -10.06
C GLU A 334 30.51 -37.02 -8.86
N THR A 335 31.00 -37.38 -7.67
CA THR A 335 30.59 -36.93 -6.34
C THR A 335 30.79 -35.42 -6.18
N ASN A 336 29.69 -34.68 -6.01
CA ASN A 336 29.67 -33.34 -5.40
C ASN A 336 28.65 -33.36 -4.25
N ASP A 337 29.15 -33.60 -3.04
CA ASP A 337 28.38 -33.58 -1.79
C ASP A 337 28.05 -32.14 -1.37
N SER A 338 26.86 -31.70 -1.77
CA SER A 338 26.15 -30.58 -1.16
C SER A 338 24.65 -30.87 -1.26
N SER A 339 24.17 -31.86 -0.51
CA SER A 339 22.77 -32.29 -0.51
C SER A 339 21.89 -31.32 0.31
N LYS A 340 21.62 -30.13 -0.23
CA LYS A 340 20.45 -29.34 0.16
C LYS A 340 19.30 -29.81 -0.73
N GLY A 341 18.42 -30.64 -0.16
CA GLY A 341 17.17 -31.00 -0.84
C GLY A 341 16.21 -29.83 -0.78
N GLU A 342 15.78 -29.33 -1.93
CA GLU A 342 14.71 -28.34 -2.04
C GLU A 342 13.46 -29.04 -2.56
N ILE A 343 12.33 -28.84 -1.88
CA ILE A 343 11.01 -29.25 -2.39
C ILE A 343 10.35 -28.00 -2.93
N ILE A 344 10.22 -27.94 -4.26
CA ILE A 344 9.51 -26.87 -4.95
C ILE A 344 8.09 -27.36 -5.21
N TYR A 345 7.13 -26.78 -4.51
CA TYR A 345 5.71 -27.04 -4.77
C TYR A 345 5.30 -26.25 -6.02
N PHE A 346 5.18 -26.95 -7.14
CA PHE A 346 4.42 -26.47 -8.29
C PHE A 346 2.96 -26.89 -8.08
N ARG A 347 2.04 -25.92 -8.08
CA ARG A 347 0.61 -26.24 -8.21
C ARG A 347 0.38 -26.58 -9.68
N ASP A 348 0.22 -27.87 -9.98
CA ASP A 348 -0.13 -28.37 -11.30
C ASP A 348 -1.64 -28.19 -11.57
N SER A 349 -2.17 -26.97 -11.42
CA SER A 349 -3.49 -26.52 -11.95
C SER A 349 -3.91 -25.19 -11.30
N GLU A 350 -4.24 -24.20 -12.14
CA GLU A 350 -4.95 -22.97 -11.74
C GLU A 350 -6.48 -23.12 -11.88
N ASP A 351 -6.99 -24.36 -12.04
CA ASP A 351 -8.37 -24.61 -12.51
C ASP A 351 -9.10 -25.68 -11.69
N GLU A 352 -8.99 -25.61 -10.36
CA GLU A 352 -9.88 -26.36 -9.46
C GLU A 352 -10.80 -25.34 -8.78
N MET A 353 -12.08 -25.32 -9.18
CA MET A 353 -13.11 -24.61 -8.45
C MET A 353 -13.14 -25.15 -7.01
N PRO A 354 -13.31 -24.31 -5.98
CA PRO A 354 -13.52 -24.83 -4.64
C PRO A 354 -14.83 -25.63 -4.62
N ASP A 355 -14.71 -26.94 -4.43
CA ASP A 355 -15.81 -27.83 -4.08
C ASP A 355 -16.48 -27.26 -2.82
N SER A 356 -17.72 -26.84 -3.01
CA SER A 356 -18.53 -26.00 -2.13
C SER A 356 -19.53 -26.86 -1.35
N ASP A 357 -19.03 -27.88 -0.65
CA ASP A 357 -19.85 -28.85 0.07
C ASP A 357 -19.33 -29.20 1.48
N GLU A 358 -18.41 -28.42 2.04
CA GLU A 358 -18.20 -28.39 3.49
C GLU A 358 -19.11 -27.33 4.15
N ASP A 359 -20.35 -27.73 4.45
CA ASP A 359 -21.23 -27.02 5.38
C ASP A 359 -20.63 -27.05 6.79
N PRO A 360 -20.32 -25.90 7.43
CA PRO A 360 -19.74 -25.84 8.77
C PRO A 360 -20.84 -25.85 9.84
N ASP A 361 -21.77 -26.81 9.77
CA ASP A 361 -22.97 -26.83 10.61
C ASP A 361 -23.16 -28.17 11.32
N TYR A 362 -22.10 -28.80 11.84
CA TYR A 362 -22.25 -29.96 12.74
C TYR A 362 -21.20 -29.95 13.86
N ASP A 363 -21.72 -29.90 15.10
CA ASP A 363 -21.08 -30.33 16.36
C ASP A 363 -20.38 -29.27 17.22
N LEU A 364 -21.16 -28.38 17.86
CA LEU A 364 -20.78 -27.78 19.13
C LEU A 364 -21.96 -27.79 20.12
N ASP A 365 -22.16 -28.94 20.75
CA ASP A 365 -22.68 -29.00 22.11
C ASP A 365 -21.48 -28.93 23.08
N ILE A 366 -21.30 -27.81 23.77
CA ILE A 366 -20.64 -27.66 25.10
C ILE A 366 -21.20 -26.42 25.80
#